data_AF-A0A1V5J2G3-F1
#
_entry.id   AF-A0A1V5J2G3-F1
#
_cell.length_a   1.000
_cell.length_b   1.000
_cell.length_c   1.000
_cell.angle_alpha   90.00
_cell.angle_beta   90.00
_cell.angle_gamma   90.00
#
_symmetry.space_group_name_H-M   'P 1'
#
loop_
_entity.id
_entity.type
_entity.pdbx_description
1 polymer ?
#
loop_
_entity_poly.entity_id
_entity_poly.type
_entity_poly.pdbx_seq_one_letter_code
_entity_poly.pdbx_strand_id
1 'polypeptide(L)'
;MDDHTPAPGLTPVFLISFPNVHHAFKCESVMRKPGRRVQVMPVPRRISSSCGLAVQVQGDEILNGEDVAQELESGGVDYEALFLLRQDGRYVLIVEGTEENRRQ
;
A
#
# COMPACT_ATOMS: atom_id res chain seq x y z
N MET A 1 -16.87 23.52 10.15
CA MET A 1 -15.48 23.57 9.67
C MET A 1 -14.78 22.33 10.23
N ASP A 2 -14.67 21.19 9.58
CA ASP A 2 -15.08 20.68 8.27
C ASP A 2 -15.24 19.17 8.51
N ASP A 3 -16.47 18.68 8.48
CA ASP A 3 -16.75 17.24 8.53
C ASP A 3 -16.52 16.70 7.12
N HIS A 4 -15.26 16.51 6.76
CA HIS A 4 -14.93 15.63 5.65
C HIS A 4 -15.05 14.19 6.15
N THR A 5 -16.27 13.72 6.33
CA THR A 5 -16.56 12.30 6.29
C THR A 5 -16.71 11.95 4.81
N PRO A 6 -15.68 11.42 4.12
CA PRO A 6 -15.93 10.81 2.82
C PRO A 6 -16.92 9.67 3.05
N ALA A 7 -18.06 9.75 2.36
CA ALA A 7 -19.05 8.68 2.32
C ALA A 7 -18.33 7.34 2.02
N PRO A 8 -18.79 6.20 2.57
CA PRO A 8 -18.20 4.90 2.29
C PRO A 8 -18.57 4.42 0.88
N GLY A 9 -18.07 5.11 -0.14
CA GLY A 9 -18.19 4.72 -1.53
C GLY A 9 -17.02 3.83 -1.92
N LEU A 10 -17.09 2.53 -1.62
CA LEU A 10 -16.39 1.43 -2.32
C LEU A 10 -14.91 1.62 -2.74
N THR A 11 -14.14 2.50 -2.10
CA THR A 11 -12.77 2.76 -2.52
C THR A 11 -11.91 1.53 -2.26
N PRO A 12 -11.19 1.03 -3.29
CA PRO A 12 -10.37 -0.15 -3.15
C PRO A 12 -9.28 0.10 -2.11
N VAL A 13 -9.01 -0.92 -1.32
CA VAL A 13 -8.01 -0.88 -0.26
C VAL A 13 -6.81 -1.66 -0.75
N PHE A 14 -5.67 -0.98 -0.86
CA PHE A 14 -4.41 -1.60 -1.23
C PHE A 14 -3.56 -1.82 0.01
N LEU A 15 -2.84 -2.93 0.04
CA LEU A 15 -1.89 -3.28 1.07
C LEU A 15 -0.55 -3.55 0.42
N ILE A 16 0.45 -2.75 0.75
CA ILE A 16 1.81 -2.91 0.24
C ILE A 16 2.64 -3.50 1.36
N SER A 17 3.30 -4.62 1.10
CA SER A 17 4.25 -5.25 2.02
C SER A 17 5.66 -4.79 1.73
N PHE A 18 6.46 -4.64 2.78
CA PHE A 18 7.82 -4.16 2.72
C PHE A 18 8.76 -5.11 3.46
N PRO A 19 9.96 -5.36 2.91
CA PRO A 19 10.96 -6.21 3.56
C PRO A 19 11.57 -5.52 4.79
N ASN A 20 11.45 -4.18 4.89
CA ASN A 20 11.96 -3.41 6.01
C ASN A 20 11.08 -2.20 6.36
N VAL A 21 11.31 -1.66 7.56
CA VAL A 21 10.59 -0.51 8.12
C VAL A 21 10.86 0.80 7.40
N HIS A 22 12.04 0.96 6.82
CA HIS A 22 12.46 2.21 6.19
C HIS A 22 11.60 2.52 4.96
N HIS A 23 11.39 1.53 4.09
CA HIS A 23 10.52 1.70 2.93
C HIS A 23 9.05 1.89 3.31
N ALA A 24 8.57 1.23 4.38
CA ALA A 24 7.20 1.40 4.84
C ALA A 24 6.90 2.85 5.28
N PHE A 25 7.77 3.47 6.08
CA PHE A 25 7.58 4.88 6.48
C PHE A 25 7.79 5.86 5.31
N LYS A 26 8.69 5.53 4.38
CA LYS A 26 8.88 6.32 3.17
C LYS A 26 7.63 6.29 2.28
N CYS A 27 7.06 5.09 2.07
CA CYS A 27 5.78 4.90 1.41
C CYS A 27 4.68 5.73 2.07
N GLU A 28 4.57 5.68 3.40
CA GLU A 28 3.57 6.48 4.12
C GLU A 28 3.73 7.96 3.81
N SER A 29 4.95 8.48 3.90
CA SER A 29 5.24 9.89 3.62
C SER A 29 4.91 10.29 2.18
N VAL A 30 5.23 9.43 1.20
CA VAL A 30 4.95 9.67 -0.23
C VAL A 30 3.45 9.62 -0.53
N MET A 31 2.74 8.68 0.08
CA MET A 31 1.31 8.46 -0.17
C MET A 31 0.39 9.32 0.69
N ARG A 32 0.91 9.98 1.72
CA ARG A 32 0.15 10.87 2.59
C ARG A 32 -0.22 12.16 1.87
N LYS A 33 -1.35 12.12 1.18
CA LYS A 33 -1.96 13.26 0.47
C LYS A 33 -3.36 13.56 1.03
N PRO A 34 -3.87 14.80 0.91
CA PRO A 34 -5.22 15.13 1.34
C PRO A 34 -6.26 14.26 0.60
N GLY A 35 -7.16 13.62 1.35
CA GLY A 35 -8.14 12.68 0.80
C GLY A 35 -7.71 11.21 0.77
N ARG A 36 -6.44 10.91 1.07
CA ARG A 36 -5.94 9.54 1.21
C ARG A 36 -5.84 9.13 2.68
N ARG A 37 -6.23 7.90 2.96
CA ARG A 37 -5.97 7.20 4.23
C ARG A 37 -4.78 6.27 4.04
N VAL A 38 -3.71 6.57 4.76
CA VAL A 38 -2.48 5.77 4.74
C VAL A 38 -2.18 5.33 6.16
N GLN A 39 -2.01 4.02 6.35
CA GLN A 39 -1.77 3.43 7.66
C GLN A 39 -0.65 2.40 7.57
N VAL A 40 0.44 2.66 8.30
CA VAL A 40 1.50 1.68 8.52
C VAL A 40 1.03 0.69 9.60
N MET A 41 1.14 -0.60 9.33
CA MET A 41 0.80 -1.66 10.26
C MET A 41 1.76 -2.85 10.11
N PRO A 42 1.95 -3.68 11.15
CA PRO A 42 2.65 -4.96 10.97
C PRO A 42 1.92 -5.81 9.93
N VAL A 43 2.66 -6.53 9.08
CA VAL A 43 2.06 -7.47 8.12
C VAL A 43 1.15 -8.45 8.88
N PRO A 44 -0.12 -8.59 8.49
CA PRO A 44 -1.00 -9.58 9.09
C PRO A 44 -0.38 -10.98 8.96
N ARG A 45 -0.37 -11.77 10.04
CA ARG A 45 0.21 -13.14 10.05
C ARG A 45 -0.35 -14.09 8.99
N ARG A 46 -1.51 -13.76 8.40
CA ARG A 46 -2.10 -14.52 7.29
C ARG A 46 -1.39 -14.31 5.94
N ILE A 47 -0.59 -13.25 5.82
CA ILE A 47 0.13 -12.88 4.58
C ILE A 47 1.61 -13.24 4.69
N SER A 48 2.24 -12.97 5.84
CA SER A 48 3.62 -13.38 6.10
C SER A 48 3.85 -13.71 7.58
N SER A 49 4.66 -14.75 7.84
CA SER A 49 5.09 -15.14 9.20
C SER A 49 6.39 -14.45 9.63
N SER A 50 7.06 -13.77 8.70
CA SER A 50 8.27 -12.98 8.95
C SER A 50 7.87 -11.54 9.29
N CYS A 51 8.60 -10.88 10.19
CA CYS A 51 8.32 -9.58 10.79
C CYS A 51 8.37 -8.37 9.80
N GLY A 52 7.68 -8.46 8.66
CA GLY A 52 7.55 -7.40 7.68
C GLY A 52 6.55 -6.32 8.09
N LEU A 53 6.69 -5.14 7.51
CA LEU A 53 5.74 -4.03 7.66
C LEU A 53 4.87 -3.93 6.41
N ALA A 54 3.62 -3.58 6.63
CA ALA A 54 2.68 -3.30 5.56
C ALA A 54 2.20 -1.85 5.66
N VAL A 55 1.94 -1.24 4.52
CA VAL A 55 1.25 0.04 4.44
C VAL A 55 -0.06 -0.21 3.74
N GLN A 56 -1.15 0.13 4.42
CA GLN A 56 -2.48 0.16 3.82
C GLN A 56 -2.74 1.54 3.28
N VAL A 57 -3.22 1.59 2.04
CA VAL A 57 -3.50 2.83 1.32
C VAL A 57 -4.90 2.73 0.73
N GLN A 58 -5.68 3.78 0.96
CA GLN A 58 -7.02 3.94 0.41
C GLN A 58 -7.22 5.41 0.04
N GLY A 59 -7.74 5.68 -1.13
CA GLY A 59 -8.07 7.04 -1.56
C GLY A 59 -9.02 6.99 -2.75
N ASP A 60 -9.86 8.00 -2.88
CA ASP A 60 -10.82 8.10 -4.00
C ASP A 60 -10.11 8.20 -5.37
N GLU A 61 -8.90 8.76 -5.36
CA GLU A 61 -8.02 8.88 -6.51
C GLU A 61 -7.25 7.59 -6.86
N ILE A 62 -7.19 6.61 -5.96
CA ILE A 62 -6.47 5.35 -6.18
C ILE A 62 -7.48 4.31 -6.64
N LEU A 63 -7.58 4.15 -7.96
CA LEU A 63 -8.56 3.23 -8.56
C LEU A 63 -7.95 1.85 -8.78
N ASN A 64 -6.67 1.76 -9.11
CA ASN A 64 -5.99 0.51 -9.43
C ASN A 64 -4.64 0.37 -8.71
N GLY A 65 -4.07 -0.85 -8.75
CA GLY A 65 -2.75 -1.11 -8.17
C GLY A 65 -1.60 -0.39 -8.90
N GLU A 66 -1.80 -0.04 -10.18
CA GLU A 66 -0.83 0.71 -10.99
C GLU A 66 -0.61 2.13 -10.46
N ASP A 67 -1.67 2.83 -10.03
CA ASP A 67 -1.57 4.16 -9.42
C ASP A 67 -0.65 4.14 -8.19
N VAL A 68 -0.79 3.09 -7.38
CA VAL A 68 0.03 2.87 -6.19
C VAL A 68 1.48 2.56 -6.59
N ALA A 69 1.69 1.63 -7.53
CA ALA A 69 3.03 1.26 -7.99
C ALA A 69 3.79 2.47 -8.56
N GLN A 70 3.13 3.27 -9.41
CA GLN A 70 3.73 4.46 -10.01
C GLN A 70 4.15 5.51 -8.97
N GLU A 71 3.35 5.72 -7.92
CA GLU A 71 3.68 6.63 -6.83
C GLU A 71 4.85 6.12 -5.98
N LEU A 72 4.93 4.80 -5.76
CA LEU A 72 6.07 4.17 -5.08
C LEU A 72 7.35 4.32 -5.90
N GLU A 73 7.29 4.05 -7.21
CA GLU A 73 8.42 4.21 -8.13
C GLU A 73 8.89 5.67 -8.20
N SER A 74 7.96 6.61 -8.36
CA SER A 74 8.24 8.05 -8.34
C SER A 74 8.88 8.51 -7.02
N GLY A 75 8.44 7.92 -5.90
CA GLY A 75 9.04 8.12 -4.58
C GLY A 75 10.35 7.38 -4.34
N GLY A 76 10.80 6.52 -5.27
CA GLY A 76 11.94 5.62 -5.09
C GLY A 76 11.76 4.70 -3.87
N VAL A 77 10.59 4.09 -3.74
CA VAL A 77 10.23 3.21 -2.62
C VAL A 77 10.14 1.77 -3.12
N ASP A 78 11.12 0.95 -2.77
CA ASP A 78 11.01 -0.50 -2.94
C ASP A 78 9.92 -1.09 -2.06
N TYR A 79 9.21 -2.06 -2.60
CA TYR A 79 8.20 -2.87 -1.93
C TYR A 79 8.43 -4.34 -2.25
N GLU A 80 7.90 -5.24 -1.42
CA GLU A 80 7.99 -6.69 -1.61
C GLU A 80 6.81 -7.19 -2.45
N ALA A 81 5.60 -6.71 -2.17
CA ALA A 81 4.41 -7.07 -2.92
C ALA A 81 3.25 -6.10 -2.64
N LEU A 82 2.38 -5.96 -3.63
CA LEU A 82 1.17 -5.14 -3.60
C LEU A 82 -0.07 -6.03 -3.69
N PHE A 83 -0.95 -5.88 -2.71
CA PHE A 83 -2.17 -6.66 -2.58
C PHE A 83 -3.41 -5.75 -2.63
N LEU A 84 -4.49 -6.25 -3.22
CA LEU A 84 -5.83 -5.66 -3.16
C LEU A 84 -6.67 -6.39 -2.12
N LEU A 85 -7.21 -5.67 -1.14
CA LEU A 85 -8.20 -6.20 -0.22
C LEU A 85 -9.56 -6.21 -0.90
N ARG A 86 -10.08 -7.41 -1.16
CA ARG A 86 -11.42 -7.62 -1.69
C ARG A 86 -12.46 -7.43 -0.59
N GLN A 87 -13.70 -7.12 -0.98
CA GLN A 87 -14.83 -7.01 -0.05
C GLN A 87 -15.11 -8.32 0.71
N ASP A 88 -14.68 -9.47 0.18
CA ASP A 88 -14.75 -10.79 0.82
C ASP A 88 -13.70 -10.97 1.95
N GLY A 89 -12.86 -9.96 2.21
CA GLY A 89 -11.80 -10.02 3.23
C GLY A 89 -10.53 -10.78 2.79
N ARG A 90 -10.42 -11.11 1.50
CA ARG A 90 -9.25 -11.76 0.90
C ARG A 90 -8.28 -10.73 0.30
N TYR A 91 -6.99 -10.99 0.47
CA TYR A 91 -5.92 -10.22 -0.19
C TYR A 91 -5.56 -10.91 -1.50
N VAL A 92 -5.65 -10.17 -2.61
CA VAL A 92 -5.27 -10.64 -3.94
C VAL A 92 -3.98 -9.95 -4.33
N LEU A 93 -2.92 -10.71 -4.60
CA LEU A 93 -1.67 -10.18 -5.11
C LEU A 93 -1.91 -9.56 -6.51
N ILE A 94 -1.51 -8.30 -6.67
CA ILE A 94 -1.65 -7.55 -7.93
C ILE A 94 -0.28 -7.43 -8.60
N VAL A 95 0.75 -7.06 -7.82
CA VAL A 95 2.12 -6.90 -8.29
C VAL A 95 3.07 -7.47 -7.24
N GLU A 96 4.04 -8.28 -7.67
CA GLU A 96 5.17 -8.66 -6.83
C GLU A 96 6.28 -7.63 -7.03
N GLY A 97 6.73 -7.05 -5.93
CA GLY A 97 7.82 -6.09 -5.92
C GLY A 97 9.12 -6.82 -6.21
N THR A 98 9.81 -6.36 -7.24
CA THR A 98 10.93 -7.08 -7.82
C THR A 98 12.14 -7.07 -6.89
N GLU A 99 12.52 -8.24 -6.36
CA GLU A 99 13.90 -8.50 -5.93
C GLU A 99 14.91 -8.38 -7.11
N GLU A 100 14.43 -8.11 -8.32
CA GLU A 100 15.17 -8.01 -9.58
C GLU A 100 15.56 -6.56 -9.99
N ASN A 101 15.88 -5.67 -9.05
CA ASN A 101 16.64 -4.44 -9.39
C ASN A 101 18.08 -4.45 -8.84
N ARG A 102 18.54 -5.61 -8.33
CA ARG A 102 19.93 -5.81 -7.86
C ARG A 102 20.91 -6.29 -8.94
N ARG A 103 20.50 -6.30 -10.22
CA ARG A 103 21.36 -6.70 -11.35
C ARG A 103 21.36 -5.66 -12.47
N GLN A 104 21.70 -4.41 -12.18
CA GLN A 104 22.28 -3.49 -13.17
C GLN A 104 23.45 -2.74 -12.56
#